data_AF-G9QJP9-F1
#
_entry.id   AF-G9QJP9-F1
#
_cell.length_a   1.000
_cell.length_b   1.000
_cell.length_c   1.000
_cell.angle_alpha   90.00
_cell.angle_beta   90.00
_cell.angle_gamma   90.00
#
_symmetry.space_group_name_H-M   'P 1'
#
loop_
_entity.id
_entity.type
_entity.pdbx_description
1 polymer ?
#
loop_
_entity_poly.entity_id
_entity_poly.type
_entity_poly.pdbx_seq_one_letter_code
_entity_poly.pdbx_strand_id
1 'polypeptide(L)'
;MSNDGKTVQYNGTTIQLTPGSNEIQVNGETKTLSVNVETKNGTVYVPGREFAKELGWYTRSIPRYKRLDFSTYPLPQYEGLTE
;
A
#
# COMPACT_ATOMS: atom_id res chain seq x y z
N MET A 1 -4.88 0.84 -14.35
CA MET A 1 -4.05 1.66 -13.44
C MET A 1 -3.18 2.53 -14.34
N SER A 2 -3.38 3.84 -14.33
CA SER A 2 -2.43 4.78 -14.97
C SER A 2 -1.38 5.12 -13.92
N ASN A 3 -0.09 5.03 -14.28
CA ASN A 3 1.01 5.35 -13.38
C ASN A 3 2.13 6.03 -14.18
N ASP A 4 2.35 7.32 -13.93
CA ASP A 4 3.50 8.08 -14.42
C ASP A 4 4.75 7.91 -13.53
N GLY A 5 4.70 6.92 -12.64
CA GLY A 5 5.69 6.60 -11.61
C GLY A 5 5.38 7.24 -10.27
N LYS A 6 4.51 8.26 -10.22
CA LYS A 6 4.25 9.06 -9.00
C LYS A 6 2.76 9.18 -8.67
N THR A 7 1.87 8.89 -9.61
CA THR A 7 0.42 8.91 -9.40
C THR A 7 -0.15 7.51 -9.57
N VAL A 8 -0.85 7.01 -8.56
CA VAL A 8 -1.57 5.73 -8.60
C VAL A 8 -3.06 5.98 -8.55
N GLN A 9 -3.79 5.48 -9.54
CA GLN A 9 -5.25 5.55 -9.59
C GLN A 9 -5.87 4.15 -9.52
N TYR A 10 -6.71 3.91 -8.51
CA TYR A 10 -7.37 2.64 -8.26
C TYR A 10 -8.75 2.84 -7.62
N ASN A 11 -9.80 2.28 -8.22
CA ASN A 11 -11.17 2.27 -7.68
C ASN A 11 -11.69 3.63 -7.18
N GLY A 12 -11.40 4.71 -7.90
CA GLY A 12 -11.77 6.08 -7.50
C GLY A 12 -10.81 6.76 -6.53
N THR A 13 -9.87 6.04 -5.95
CA THR A 13 -8.77 6.60 -5.16
C THR A 13 -7.62 7.04 -6.07
N THR A 14 -7.16 8.27 -5.88
CA THR A 14 -5.94 8.81 -6.47
C THR A 14 -4.91 9.04 -5.38
N ILE A 15 -3.75 8.41 -5.50
CA ILE A 15 -2.62 8.59 -4.58
C ILE A 15 -1.47 9.25 -5.34
N GLN A 16 -0.92 10.34 -4.82
CA GLN A 16 0.28 10.98 -5.37
C GLN A 16 1.44 10.77 -4.39
N LEU A 17 2.55 10.31 -4.93
CA LEU A 17 3.76 9.92 -4.24
C LEU A 17 4.88 10.90 -4.57
N THR A 18 5.62 11.31 -3.55
CA THR A 18 6.79 12.18 -3.69
C THR A 18 8.04 11.42 -3.23
N PRO A 19 8.90 10.92 -4.15
CA PRO A 19 10.14 10.27 -3.76
C PRO A 19 11.00 11.14 -2.83
N GLY A 20 11.56 10.53 -1.80
CA GLY A 20 12.32 11.21 -0.75
C GLY A 20 11.48 11.78 0.39
N SER A 21 10.15 11.77 0.29
CA SER A 21 9.21 12.16 1.34
C SER A 21 8.43 10.94 1.85
N ASN A 22 8.01 10.96 3.11
CA ASN A 22 6.99 10.04 3.63
C ASN A 22 5.58 10.61 3.59
N GLU A 23 5.41 11.86 3.15
CA GLU A 23 4.10 12.47 2.93
C GLU A 23 3.58 12.13 1.53
N ILE A 24 2.36 11.64 1.48
CA ILE A 24 1.63 11.29 0.25
C ILE A 24 0.31 12.06 0.21
N GLN A 25 -0.26 12.25 -0.97
CA GLN A 25 -1.61 12.81 -1.12
C GLN A 25 -2.56 11.69 -1.51
N VAL A 26 -3.63 11.50 -0.74
CA VAL A 26 -4.71 10.53 -1.02
C VAL A 26 -5.99 11.32 -1.24
N ASN A 27 -6.48 11.37 -2.49
CA ASN A 27 -7.64 12.17 -2.89
C ASN A 27 -7.53 13.66 -2.49
N GLY A 28 -6.31 14.20 -2.47
CA GLY A 28 -6.02 15.58 -2.07
C GLY A 28 -5.84 15.80 -0.56
N GLU A 29 -5.91 14.76 0.27
CA GLU A 29 -5.57 14.81 1.69
C GLU A 29 -4.14 14.31 1.93
N THR A 30 -3.36 15.04 2.71
CA THR A 30 -2.02 14.59 3.14
C THR A 30 -2.13 13.42 4.12
N LYS A 31 -1.45 12.30 3.80
CA LYS A 31 -1.20 11.18 4.72
C LYS A 31 0.30 11.00 4.91
N THR A 32 0.69 10.51 6.08
CA THR A 32 2.09 10.25 6.42
C THR A 32 2.33 8.75 6.52
N LEU A 33 3.28 8.25 5.74
CA LEU A 33 3.77 6.88 5.78
C LEU A 33 4.85 6.72 6.86
N SER A 34 5.07 5.48 7.31
CA SER A 34 6.10 5.16 8.30
C SER A 34 7.53 5.37 7.80
N VAL A 35 7.76 5.28 6.49
CA VAL A 35 9.06 5.48 5.85
C VAL A 35 8.90 6.28 4.56
N ASN A 36 10.00 6.90 4.13
CA ASN A 36 10.02 7.66 2.89
C ASN A 36 9.74 6.77 1.68
N VAL A 37 9.07 7.35 0.70
CA VAL A 37 8.95 6.78 -0.65
C VAL A 37 10.34 6.76 -1.28
N GLU A 38 10.80 5.59 -1.70
CA GLU A 38 12.12 5.44 -2.33
C GLU A 38 11.98 5.21 -3.83
N THR A 39 12.94 5.69 -4.62
CA THR A 39 13.06 5.31 -6.03
C THR A 39 14.37 4.57 -6.24
N LYS A 40 14.29 3.33 -6.72
CA LYS A 40 15.45 2.50 -7.03
C LYS A 40 15.29 1.90 -8.42
N ASN A 41 16.28 2.13 -9.28
CA ASN A 41 16.28 1.66 -10.67
C ASN A 41 14.99 2.05 -11.43
N GLY A 42 14.49 3.27 -11.21
CA GLY A 42 13.24 3.77 -11.82
C GLY A 42 11.96 3.18 -11.24
N THR A 43 12.03 2.28 -10.24
CA THR A 43 10.88 1.73 -9.53
C THR A 43 10.66 2.48 -8.23
N VAL A 44 9.40 2.85 -7.96
CA VAL A 44 9.01 3.49 -6.70
C VAL A 44 8.60 2.43 -5.67
N TYR A 45 9.15 2.55 -4.46
CA TYR A 45 8.93 1.67 -3.33
C TYR A 45 8.24 2.43 -2.20
N VAL A 46 7.28 1.77 -1.58
CA VAL A 46 6.46 2.29 -0.47
C VAL A 46 6.25 1.20 0.57
N PRO A 47 5.99 1.56 1.84
CA PRO A 47 5.57 0.60 2.86
C PRO A 47 4.24 -0.06 2.45
N GLY A 48 4.34 -1.33 2.03
CA GLY A 48 3.26 -1.99 1.30
C GLY A 48 1.94 -2.11 2.07
N ARG A 49 1.96 -2.36 3.39
CA ARG A 49 0.73 -2.50 4.19
C ARG A 49 -0.04 -1.18 4.30
N GLU A 50 0.67 -0.09 4.55
CA GLU A 50 0.07 1.24 4.65
C GLU A 50 -0.46 1.69 3.30
N PHE A 51 0.34 1.51 2.24
CA PHE A 51 -0.10 1.84 0.90
C PHE A 51 -1.33 1.02 0.46
N ALA A 52 -1.37 -0.28 0.78
CA ALA A 52 -2.52 -1.13 0.52
C ALA A 52 -3.78 -0.64 1.26
N LYS A 53 -3.63 -0.16 2.51
CA LYS A 53 -4.74 0.42 3.27
C LYS A 53 -5.33 1.65 2.57
N GLU A 54 -4.50 2.55 2.06
CA GLU A 54 -4.97 3.73 1.31
C GLU A 54 -5.68 3.36 0.00
N LEU A 55 -5.30 2.22 -0.61
CA LEU A 55 -6.00 1.64 -1.77
C LEU A 55 -7.30 0.90 -1.40
N GLY A 56 -7.64 0.79 -0.11
CA GLY A 56 -8.78 0.04 0.39
C GLY A 56 -8.61 -1.48 0.34
N TRP A 57 -7.37 -1.97 0.27
CA TRP A 57 -7.08 -3.40 0.21
C TRP A 57 -6.99 -4.03 1.60
N TYR A 58 -7.28 -5.32 1.65
CA TYR A 58 -7.10 -6.16 2.82
C TYR A 58 -5.68 -6.71 2.86
N THR A 59 -5.10 -6.74 4.05
CA THR A 59 -3.79 -7.38 4.28
C THR A 59 -3.89 -8.38 5.42
N ARG A 60 -3.12 -9.47 5.35
CA ARG A 60 -3.04 -10.47 6.42
C ARG A 60 -1.61 -10.97 6.59
N SER A 61 -1.10 -10.90 7.80
CA SER A 61 0.14 -11.58 8.19
C SER A 61 -0.18 -13.02 8.54
N ILE A 62 0.58 -13.98 8.02
CA ILE A 62 0.52 -15.38 8.43
C ILE A 62 1.94 -15.76 8.91
N PRO A 63 2.27 -15.50 10.19
CA PRO A 63 3.63 -15.62 10.70
C PRO A 63 4.22 -17.02 10.55
N ARG A 64 3.40 -18.06 10.77
CA ARG A 64 3.78 -19.47 10.62
C ARG A 64 4.44 -19.78 9.26
N TYR A 65 4.01 -19.10 8.20
CA TYR A 65 4.53 -19.26 6.85
C TYR A 65 5.36 -18.08 6.37
N LYS A 66 5.68 -17.12 7.25
CA LYS A 66 6.35 -15.85 6.90
C LYS A 66 5.69 -15.16 5.70
N ARG A 67 4.36 -15.24 5.62
CA ARG A 67 3.58 -14.84 4.45
C ARG A 67 2.80 -13.57 4.75
N LEU A 68 2.77 -12.68 3.77
CA LEU A 68 1.92 -11.49 3.77
C LEU A 68 0.99 -11.57 2.57
N ASP A 69 -0.32 -11.64 2.83
CA ASP A 69 -1.35 -11.59 1.81
C ASP A 69 -1.79 -10.14 1.57
N PHE A 70 -2.05 -9.82 0.31
CA PHE A 70 -2.74 -8.60 -0.14
C PHE A 70 -3.95 -9.02 -0.97
N SER A 71 -5.10 -8.39 -0.75
CA SER A 71 -6.33 -8.74 -1.45
C SER A 71 -7.21 -7.52 -1.67
N THR A 72 -7.83 -7.45 -2.84
CA THR A 72 -8.84 -6.44 -3.20
C THR A 72 -10.24 -6.80 -2.71
N TYR A 73 -10.42 -8.01 -2.16
CA TYR A 73 -11.64 -8.50 -1.56
C TYR A 73 -11.41 -8.94 -0.11
N PRO A 74 -12.46 -8.99 0.74
CA PRO A 74 -12.32 -9.40 2.14
C PRO A 74 -11.64 -10.77 2.25
N LEU A 75 -10.59 -10.85 3.08
CA LEU A 75 -9.90 -12.10 3.33
C LEU A 75 -10.74 -12.94 4.32
N PRO A 76 -11.16 -14.16 3.96
CA PRO A 76 -11.91 -15.02 4.87
C PRO A 76 -11.08 -15.32 6.12
N GLN A 77 -11.74 -15.24 7.28
CA GLN A 77 -11.14 -15.64 8.54
C GLN A 77 -11.17 -17.17 8.61
N TYR A 78 -9.99 -17.79 8.70
CA TYR A 78 -9.86 -19.21 8.97
C TYR A 78 -9.38 -19.37 10.40
N GLU A 79 -10.05 -20.21 11.19
CA GLU A 79 -9.57 -20.60 12.51
C GLU A 79 -8.14 -21.16 12.39
N GLY A 80 -7.22 -20.66 13.22
CA GLY A 80 -5.81 -21.09 13.22
C GLY A 80 -4.86 -20.32 12.29
N LEU A 81 -5.30 -19.24 11.63
CA LEU A 81 -4.42 -18.31 10.89
C LEU A 81 -4.18 -16.97 11.57
N THR A 82 -4.85 -16.68 12.68
CA THR A 82 -4.50 -15.55 13.56
C THR A 82 -3.45 -15.99 14.57
N GLU A 83 -2.61 -15.03 14.97
CA GLU A 83 -1.42 -15.18 15.83
C GLU A 83 -1.56 -16.18 16.99
#